data_AF-A0A8S7X8R0-F1
#
_entry.id   AF-A0A8S7X8R0-F1
#
_cell.length_a   1.000
_cell.length_b   1.000
_cell.length_c   1.000
_cell.angle_alpha   90.00
_cell.angle_beta   90.00
_cell.angle_gamma   90.00
#
_symmetry.space_group_name_H-M   'P 1'
#
loop_
_entity.id
_entity.type
_entity.pdbx_description
1 polymer ?
#
loop_
_entity_poly.entity_id
_entity_poly.type
_entity_poly.pdbx_seq_one_letter_code
_entity_poly.pdbx_strand_id
1 'polypeptide(L)'
;TRVYDSSNNEPRYIVHARVGMNYQLYVRNYSRNTNYEIVATVDGLDVLNGKQGSLNNNGYIVNAGDSLAIKGFRKDKHTEAAFQFANVVDSYAANSAQGDVRNTGVIGFAAFELQGPAQNALPPCSGQAFPADNNGYAPPPCRK
;
A
#
# COMPACT_ATOMS: atom_id res chain seq x y z
N THR A 1 -5.64 -16.19 -15.24
CA THR A 1 -4.69 -16.83 -16.16
C THR A 1 -3.49 -15.93 -16.36
N ARG A 2 -2.26 -16.47 -16.25
CA ARG A 2 -1.03 -15.73 -16.59
C ARG A 2 -0.85 -15.78 -18.10
N VAL A 3 -0.68 -14.61 -18.72
CA VAL A 3 -0.43 -14.46 -20.16
C VAL A 3 0.87 -13.67 -20.30
N TYR A 4 1.77 -14.14 -21.15
CA TYR A 4 3.00 -13.43 -21.45
C TYR A 4 2.75 -12.50 -22.63
N ASP A 5 3.01 -11.20 -22.43
CA ASP A 5 2.98 -10.22 -23.51
C ASP A 5 4.36 -10.16 -24.15
N SER A 6 4.46 -10.64 -25.39
CA SER A 6 5.72 -10.70 -26.14
C SER A 6 6.27 -9.33 -26.54
N SER A 7 5.49 -8.25 -26.39
CA SER A 7 5.93 -6.90 -26.76
C SER A 7 6.82 -6.23 -25.70
N ASN A 8 6.60 -6.53 -24.41
CA ASN A 8 7.29 -5.86 -23.30
C ASN A 8 8.00 -6.81 -22.31
N ASN A 9 7.97 -8.12 -22.56
CA ASN A 9 8.59 -9.15 -21.71
C ASN A 9 8.13 -9.13 -20.23
N GLU A 10 6.94 -8.56 -19.96
CA GLU A 10 6.34 -8.51 -18.63
C GLU A 10 5.18 -9.51 -18.48
N PRO A 11 5.05 -10.16 -17.31
CA PRO A 11 3.93 -11.07 -17.06
C PRO A 11 2.62 -10.30 -16.85
N ARG A 12 1.60 -10.58 -17.66
CA ARG A 12 0.24 -10.06 -17.47
C ARG A 12 -0.65 -11.10 -16.80
N TYR A 13 -1.44 -10.68 -15.83
CA TYR A 13 -2.45 -11.53 -15.20
C TYR A 13 -3.84 -11.09 -15.65
N ILE A 14 -4.63 -12.04 -16.16
CA ILE A 14 -6.01 -11.81 -16.60
C ILE A 14 -6.97 -12.54 -15.66
N VAL A 15 -7.99 -11.84 -15.19
CA VAL A 15 -9.07 -12.40 -14.37
C VAL A 15 -10.35 -12.40 -15.20
N HIS A 16 -10.96 -13.57 -15.37
CA HIS A 16 -12.27 -13.67 -16.04
C HIS A 16 -13.37 -13.39 -15.01
N ALA A 17 -14.34 -12.54 -15.38
CA ALA A 17 -15.47 -12.23 -14.53
C ALA A 17 -16.73 -11.93 -15.36
N ARG A 18 -17.90 -11.92 -14.71
CA ARG A 18 -19.17 -11.49 -15.31
C ARG A 18 -19.47 -10.06 -14.87
N VAL A 19 -20.14 -9.32 -15.75
CA VAL A 19 -20.67 -7.99 -15.43
C VAL A 19 -21.56 -8.08 -14.18
N GLY A 20 -21.41 -7.12 -13.27
CA GLY A 20 -22.12 -7.05 -12.00
C GLY A 20 -21.44 -7.79 -10.83
N MET A 21 -20.41 -8.60 -11.09
CA MET A 21 -19.67 -9.27 -10.01
C MET A 21 -18.78 -8.28 -9.25
N ASN A 22 -18.79 -8.40 -7.91
CA ASN A 22 -17.88 -7.65 -7.07
C ASN A 22 -16.54 -8.39 -6.95
N TYR A 23 -15.47 -7.64 -6.80
CA TYR A 23 -14.15 -8.19 -6.50
C TYR A 23 -13.43 -7.40 -5.41
N GLN A 24 -12.38 -8.00 -4.87
CA GLN A 24 -11.51 -7.36 -3.88
C GLN A 24 -10.05 -7.60 -4.26
N LEU A 25 -9.20 -6.63 -3.94
CA LEU A 25 -7.75 -6.83 -3.97
C LEU A 25 -7.33 -7.43 -2.62
N TYR A 26 -6.74 -8.62 -2.65
CA TYR A 26 -6.24 -9.29 -1.45
C TYR A 26 -4.73 -9.37 -1.50
N VAL A 27 -4.09 -8.83 -0.46
CA VAL A 27 -2.63 -8.81 -0.30
C VAL A 27 -2.30 -9.58 0.96
N ARG A 28 -1.31 -10.47 0.86
CA ARG A 28 -0.78 -11.18 2.02
C ARG A 28 0.73 -11.03 2.08
N ASN A 29 1.22 -10.50 3.19
CA ASN A 29 2.63 -10.36 3.45
C ASN A 29 3.15 -11.65 4.10
N TYR A 30 3.96 -12.42 3.35
CA TYR A 30 4.56 -13.66 3.84
C TYR A 30 5.92 -13.44 4.54
N SER A 31 6.42 -12.20 4.57
CA SER A 31 7.68 -11.87 5.25
C SER A 31 7.52 -11.95 6.77
N ARG A 32 8.63 -12.25 7.47
CA ARG A 32 8.66 -12.43 8.93
C ARG A 32 8.92 -11.15 9.71
N ASN A 33 9.63 -10.19 9.11
CA ASN A 33 10.11 -8.98 9.77
C ASN A 33 10.09 -7.74 8.87
N THR A 34 9.58 -7.88 7.64
CA THR A 34 9.50 -6.78 6.67
C THR A 34 8.06 -6.33 6.55
N ASN A 35 7.83 -5.03 6.74
CA ASN A 35 6.55 -4.39 6.50
C ASN A 35 6.57 -3.79 5.09
N TYR A 36 5.45 -3.83 4.38
CA TYR A 36 5.33 -3.20 3.06
C TYR A 36 4.29 -2.10 3.08
N GLU A 37 4.59 -1.00 2.38
CA GLU A 37 3.60 -0.05 1.91
C GLU A 37 3.11 -0.47 0.52
N ILE A 38 1.80 -0.64 0.40
CA ILE A 38 1.14 -1.09 -0.82
C ILE A 38 0.40 0.09 -1.43
N VAL A 39 0.88 0.56 -2.58
CA VAL A 39 0.22 1.56 -3.41
C VAL A 39 -0.49 0.83 -4.53
N ALA A 40 -1.82 0.94 -4.56
CA ALA A 40 -2.66 0.28 -5.55
C ALA A 40 -3.58 1.26 -6.25
N THR A 41 -3.85 1.00 -7.52
CA THR A 41 -4.76 1.80 -8.34
C THR A 41 -5.70 0.88 -9.11
N VAL A 42 -6.93 1.33 -9.32
CA VAL A 42 -7.94 0.68 -10.15
C VAL A 42 -8.51 1.77 -11.05
N ASP A 43 -8.60 1.50 -12.36
CA ASP A 43 -9.12 2.45 -13.34
C ASP A 43 -8.33 3.78 -13.41
N GLY A 44 -7.04 3.74 -13.03
CA GLY A 44 -6.17 4.91 -12.92
C GLY A 44 -6.41 5.76 -11.67
N LEU A 45 -7.27 5.31 -10.75
CA LEU A 45 -7.56 5.97 -9.48
C LEU A 45 -6.96 5.19 -8.32
N ASP A 46 -6.42 5.93 -7.36
CA ASP A 46 -5.89 5.43 -6.11
C ASP A 46 -6.99 4.78 -5.26
N VAL A 47 -6.76 3.55 -4.80
CA VAL A 47 -7.78 2.80 -4.04
C VAL A 47 -8.01 3.35 -2.63
N LEU A 48 -7.06 4.09 -2.07
CA LEU A 48 -7.13 4.66 -0.72
C LEU A 48 -7.89 6.00 -0.71
N ASN A 49 -7.72 6.83 -1.74
CA ASN A 49 -8.26 8.19 -1.74
C ASN A 49 -9.17 8.54 -2.94
N GLY A 50 -9.28 7.67 -3.94
CA GLY A 50 -10.14 7.84 -5.11
C GLY A 50 -9.70 8.93 -6.09
N LYS A 51 -8.52 9.55 -5.90
CA LYS A 51 -7.92 10.53 -6.82
C LYS A 51 -7.01 9.83 -7.83
N GLN A 52 -6.44 10.60 -8.76
CA GLN A 52 -5.50 10.05 -9.74
C GLN A 52 -4.37 9.27 -9.07
N GLY A 53 -4.13 8.06 -9.58
CA GLY A 53 -3.09 7.16 -9.11
C GLY A 53 -1.69 7.73 -9.34
N SER A 54 -0.84 7.60 -8.33
CA SER A 54 0.58 7.98 -8.39
C SER A 54 1.37 7.10 -7.43
N LEU A 55 2.60 6.75 -7.79
CA LEU A 55 3.52 6.04 -6.89
C LEU A 55 3.92 6.89 -5.67
N ASN A 56 3.72 8.21 -5.74
CA ASN A 56 3.98 9.13 -4.63
C ASN A 56 2.77 9.28 -3.69
N ASN A 57 1.64 8.62 -3.99
CA ASN A 57 0.51 8.61 -3.07
C ASN A 57 0.79 7.65 -1.91
N ASN A 58 0.19 7.96 -0.76
CA ASN A 58 0.25 7.07 0.40
C ASN A 58 -0.44 5.73 0.10
N GLY A 59 0.17 4.65 0.57
CA GLY A 59 -0.35 3.30 0.45
C GLY A 59 -0.94 2.76 1.77
N TYR A 60 -1.37 1.51 1.71
CA TYR A 60 -1.72 0.74 2.90
C TYR A 60 -0.48 0.07 3.48
N ILE A 61 -0.32 0.10 4.80
CA ILE A 61 0.73 -0.67 5.45
C ILE A 61 0.24 -2.10 5.71
N VAL A 62 1.01 -3.07 5.24
CA VAL A 62 0.80 -4.50 5.51
C VAL A 62 2.02 -5.02 6.27
N ASN A 63 1.85 -5.21 7.58
CA ASN A 63 2.94 -5.67 8.42
C ASN A 63 3.36 -7.11 8.08
N ALA A 64 4.53 -7.50 8.55
CA ALA A 64 5.01 -8.88 8.46
C ALA A 64 3.96 -9.88 8.98
N GLY A 65 3.61 -10.86 8.15
CA GLY A 65 2.60 -11.89 8.47
C GLY A 65 1.14 -11.47 8.31
N ASP A 66 0.86 -10.17 8.13
CA ASP A 66 -0.50 -9.65 8.01
C ASP A 66 -1.07 -9.79 6.59
N SER A 67 -2.37 -9.54 6.48
CA SER A 67 -3.07 -9.46 5.20
C SER A 67 -4.01 -8.27 5.14
N LEU A 68 -4.26 -7.81 3.92
CA LEU A 68 -5.10 -6.67 3.61
C LEU A 68 -6.12 -7.07 2.53
N ALA A 69 -7.39 -6.77 2.78
CA ALA A 69 -8.46 -6.89 1.78
C ALA A 69 -9.01 -5.50 1.46
N ILE A 70 -8.91 -5.09 0.20
CA ILE A 70 -9.43 -3.82 -0.32
C ILE A 70 -10.66 -4.14 -1.17
N LYS A 71 -11.85 -3.83 -0.65
CA LYS A 71 -13.14 -4.18 -1.28
C LYS A 71 -13.66 -3.13 -2.25
N GLY A 72 -13.09 -1.92 -2.23
CA GLY A 72 -13.56 -0.79 -3.01
C GLY A 72 -12.72 0.46 -2.85
N PHE A 73 -13.08 1.51 -3.59
CA PHE A 73 -12.50 2.85 -3.41
C PHE A 73 -13.03 3.46 -2.11
N ARG A 74 -12.13 3.88 -1.23
CA ARG A 74 -12.54 4.63 -0.03
C ARG A 74 -12.91 6.05 -0.41
N LYS A 75 -14.14 6.45 -0.10
CA LYS A 75 -14.56 7.87 -0.10
C LYS A 75 -14.30 8.53 1.25
N ASP A 76 -14.34 7.76 2.34
CA ASP A 76 -14.24 8.21 3.72
C ASP A 76 -14.01 7.01 4.66
N LYS A 77 -13.80 7.25 5.98
CA LYS A 77 -13.45 6.19 6.96
C LYS A 77 -14.47 5.05 7.05
N HIS A 78 -15.70 5.25 6.58
CA HIS A 78 -16.81 4.30 6.72
C HIS A 78 -17.51 3.96 5.40
N THR A 79 -17.20 4.65 4.30
CA THR A 79 -17.86 4.42 3.01
C THR A 79 -16.87 3.94 1.96
N GLU A 80 -17.13 2.76 1.43
CA GLU A 80 -16.35 2.12 0.37
C GLU A 80 -17.25 1.89 -0.84
N ALA A 81 -16.84 2.40 -2.01
CA ALA A 81 -17.49 2.10 -3.28
C ALA A 81 -16.92 0.78 -3.82
N ALA A 82 -17.71 -0.30 -3.74
CA ALA A 82 -17.25 -1.64 -4.07
C ALA A 82 -16.69 -1.71 -5.51
N PHE A 83 -15.61 -2.48 -5.69
CA PHE A 83 -15.15 -2.76 -7.04
C PHE A 83 -16.09 -3.74 -7.72
N GLN A 84 -16.63 -3.34 -8.87
CA GLN A 84 -17.55 -4.14 -9.66
C GLN A 84 -17.07 -4.22 -11.10
N PHE A 85 -17.19 -5.40 -11.70
CA PHE A 85 -16.98 -5.56 -13.14
C PHE A 85 -18.16 -4.93 -13.89
N ALA A 86 -17.91 -3.89 -14.68
CA ALA A 86 -18.91 -3.17 -15.45
C ALA A 86 -18.55 -3.15 -16.95
N ASN A 87 -19.52 -2.83 -17.81
CA ASN A 87 -19.23 -2.50 -19.20
C ASN A 87 -18.43 -1.19 -19.27
N VAL A 88 -17.63 -0.99 -20.30
CA VAL A 88 -16.78 0.20 -20.46
C VAL A 88 -17.57 1.51 -20.37
N VAL A 89 -18.79 1.54 -20.90
CA VAL A 89 -19.69 2.71 -20.87
C VAL A 89 -20.17 3.05 -19.45
N ASP A 90 -20.33 2.03 -18.60
CA ASP A 90 -20.82 2.16 -17.23
C ASP A 90 -19.69 2.15 -16.18
N SER A 91 -18.43 2.09 -16.63
CA SER A 91 -17.28 1.92 -15.75
C SER A 91 -17.03 3.16 -14.90
N TYR A 92 -16.47 2.97 -13.70
CA TYR A 92 -16.22 4.07 -12.77
C TYR A 92 -15.24 5.10 -13.36
N ALA A 93 -14.22 4.68 -14.12
CA ALA A 93 -13.35 5.59 -14.88
C ALA A 93 -14.13 6.46 -15.88
N ALA A 94 -15.13 5.91 -16.58
CA ALA A 94 -15.94 6.64 -17.54
C ALA A 94 -16.90 7.64 -16.88
N ASN A 95 -17.29 7.37 -15.62
CA ASN A 95 -18.28 8.13 -14.87
C ASN A 95 -17.70 8.95 -13.70
N SER A 96 -16.36 9.02 -13.56
CA SER A 96 -15.69 9.83 -12.54
C SER A 96 -15.01 11.04 -13.17
N ALA A 97 -15.10 12.19 -12.51
CA ALA A 97 -14.49 13.44 -12.99
C ALA A 97 -12.95 13.38 -13.09
N GLN A 98 -12.33 12.38 -12.44
CA GLN A 98 -10.88 12.17 -12.39
C GLN A 98 -10.41 10.92 -13.17
N GLY A 99 -11.34 10.13 -13.74
CA GLY A 99 -11.02 8.91 -14.47
C GLY A 99 -10.70 9.17 -15.94
N ASP A 100 -9.86 8.32 -16.53
CA ASP A 100 -9.62 8.28 -17.97
C ASP A 100 -10.12 6.94 -18.50
N VAL A 101 -11.03 6.98 -19.48
CA VAL A 101 -11.59 5.79 -20.14
C VAL A 101 -10.52 4.83 -20.66
N ARG A 102 -9.31 5.31 -20.98
CA ARG A 102 -8.17 4.47 -21.41
C ARG A 102 -7.62 3.57 -20.31
N ASN A 103 -7.84 3.92 -19.04
CA ASN A 103 -7.37 3.14 -17.89
C ASN A 103 -8.42 2.15 -17.36
N THR A 104 -9.61 2.11 -17.97
CA THR A 104 -10.70 1.23 -17.55
C THR A 104 -10.27 -0.24 -17.50
N GLY A 105 -10.44 -0.87 -16.35
CA GLY A 105 -10.07 -2.25 -16.10
C GLY A 105 -8.58 -2.49 -15.81
N VAL A 106 -7.75 -1.43 -15.73
CA VAL A 106 -6.33 -1.54 -15.39
C VAL A 106 -6.16 -1.46 -13.87
N ILE A 107 -5.40 -2.40 -13.31
CA ILE A 107 -5.01 -2.43 -11.90
C ILE A 107 -3.51 -2.23 -11.81
N GLY A 108 -3.07 -1.13 -11.20
CA GLY A 108 -1.67 -0.91 -10.86
C GLY A 108 -1.39 -1.36 -9.43
N PHE A 109 -0.25 -1.99 -9.20
CA PHE A 109 0.16 -2.48 -7.88
C PHE A 109 1.66 -2.29 -7.69
N ALA A 110 2.04 -1.57 -6.64
CA ALA A 110 3.42 -1.39 -6.22
C ALA A 110 3.56 -1.70 -4.72
N ALA A 111 4.64 -2.40 -4.38
CA ALA A 111 4.98 -2.74 -3.00
C ALA A 111 6.35 -2.16 -2.67
N PHE A 112 6.39 -1.33 -1.63
CA PHE A 112 7.60 -0.68 -1.14
C PHE A 112 7.94 -1.24 0.24
N GLU A 113 9.17 -1.69 0.43
CA GLU A 113 9.64 -2.10 1.75
C GLU A 113 9.74 -0.87 2.65
N LEU A 114 9.03 -0.91 3.78
CA LEU A 114 9.19 0.13 4.80
C LEU A 114 10.52 -0.10 5.49
N GLN A 115 11.45 0.82 5.27
CA GLN A 115 12.58 0.96 6.16
C GLN A 115 12.03 1.41 7.52
N GLY A 116 12.09 0.54 8.52
CA GLY A 116 11.74 0.89 9.89
C GLY A 116 12.51 2.14 10.32
N PRO A 117 12.09 2.82 11.40
CA PRO A 117 12.96 3.84 11.98
C PRO A 117 14.31 3.16 12.16
N ALA A 118 15.38 3.72 11.55
CA ALA A 118 16.74 3.32 11.86
C ALA A 118 16.73 3.19 13.38
N GLN A 119 16.96 1.98 13.89
CA GLN A 119 16.99 1.83 15.33
C GLN A 119 18.04 2.84 15.78
N ASN A 120 17.60 3.95 16.36
CA ASN A 120 18.44 4.83 17.14
C ASN A 120 18.82 3.94 18.32
N ALA A 121 19.76 3.03 18.06
CA ALA A 121 20.26 2.10 19.03
C ALA A 121 20.83 3.00 20.09
N LEU A 122 20.14 3.06 21.24
CA LEU A 122 20.61 3.82 22.37
C LEU A 122 22.08 3.41 22.60
N PRO A 123 22.99 4.36 22.78
CA PRO A 123 24.39 4.04 22.99
C PRO A 123 24.54 3.06 24.17
N PRO A 124 25.54 2.18 24.16
CA PRO A 124 25.78 1.26 25.28
C PRO A 124 26.00 2.07 26.56
N CYS A 125 25.38 1.66 27.66
CA CYS A 125 25.61 2.32 28.94
C CYS A 125 27.09 2.20 29.33
N SER A 126 27.80 3.32 29.51
CA SER A 126 29.12 3.33 30.12
C SER A 126 28.97 3.44 31.64
N GLY A 127 29.75 2.65 32.38
CA GLY A 127 29.84 2.78 33.83
C GLY A 127 30.63 4.03 34.22
N GLN A 128 30.01 4.98 34.91
CA GLN A 128 30.68 6.14 35.49
C GLN A 128 30.62 6.04 37.02
N ALA A 129 31.79 6.05 37.67
CA ALA A 129 31.89 5.94 39.13
C ALA A 129 31.30 7.16 39.87
N PHE A 130 31.26 8.33 39.22
CA PHE A 130 30.75 9.58 39.78
C PHE A 130 29.79 10.27 38.78
N PRO A 131 28.52 9.86 38.70
CA PRO A 131 27.56 10.38 37.71
C PRO A 131 27.06 11.80 38.02
N ALA A 132 27.33 12.33 39.22
CA ALA A 132 26.88 13.65 39.68
C ALA A 132 27.80 14.82 39.25
N ASP A 133 28.99 14.53 38.72
CA ASP A 133 29.99 15.55 38.35
C ASP A 133 29.72 16.21 36.98
N ASN A 134 28.73 15.71 36.23
CA ASN A 134 28.28 16.33 34.99
C ASN A 134 27.20 17.38 35.27
N ASN A 135 27.39 18.59 34.73
CA ASN A 135 26.61 19.82 34.93
C ASN A 135 25.06 19.71 34.79
N GLY A 136 24.39 19.06 35.74
CA GLY A 136 23.02 19.35 36.15
C GLY A 136 21.87 18.73 35.35
N TYR A 137 22.09 17.73 34.50
CA TYR A 137 20.99 17.04 33.80
C TYR A 137 21.10 15.52 33.83
N ALA A 138 19.94 14.86 33.81
CA ALA A 138 19.85 13.41 33.71
C ALA A 138 20.41 12.95 32.36
N PRO A 139 21.26 11.90 32.33
CA PRO A 139 21.77 11.36 31.09
C PRO A 139 20.62 10.81 30.23
N PRO A 140 20.70 10.92 28.88
CA PRO A 140 19.72 10.32 27.99
C PRO A 140 19.66 8.80 28.20
N PRO A 141 18.50 8.15 27.93
CA PRO A 141 18.37 6.72 28.10
C PRO A 141 19.40 5.94 27.27
N CYS A 142 20.01 4.91 27.86
CA CYS A 142 21.02 4.04 27.25
C CYS A 142 20.55 2.59 27.26
N ARG A 143 21.16 1.73 26.43
CA ARG A 143 20.87 0.29 26.40
C ARG A 143 21.78 -0.45 27.40
N LYS A 144 21.18 -1.21 28.33
CA LYS A 144 21.87 -2.11 29.27
C LYS A 144 22.41 -3.37 28.57
#